data_AF-A0A844TM66-F1
#
_entry.id   AF-A0A844TM66-F1
#
_cell.length_a   1.000
_cell.length_b   1.000
_cell.length_c   1.000
_cell.angle_alpha   90.00
_cell.angle_beta   90.00
_cell.angle_gamma   90.00
#
_symmetry.space_group_name_H-M   'P 1'
#
loop_
_entity.id
_entity.type
_entity.pdbx_description
1 polymer ?
#
loop_
_entity_poly.entity_id
_entity_poly.type
_entity_poly.pdbx_seq_one_letter_code
_entity_poly.pdbx_strand_id
1 'polypeptide(L)'
;MSTVRACRGRLKSRKACFIADQRGAVALELPAVYLFLMLSILLPLADVAIAGFQFTSARQALRNFGYSIQYTPPDDVTVDTTSWATAALAKADSKYPISDFRLVCGDSNLPCSASNDVKPRYYSYTTTVTLTPIVLRSVLCTSGTGNGCTFTLSYSEQFQ
;
A
#
# COMPACT_ATOMS: atom_id res chain seq x y z
N MET A 1 -5.24 -17.97 -56.13
CA MET A 1 -3.85 -18.08 -55.64
C MET A 1 -3.02 -16.94 -56.24
N SER A 2 -2.83 -15.86 -55.49
CA SER A 2 -2.06 -14.70 -55.94
C SER A 2 -0.59 -14.90 -55.58
N THR A 3 0.27 -15.01 -56.58
CA THR A 3 1.71 -15.21 -56.40
C THR A 3 2.38 -13.85 -56.23
N VAL A 4 2.81 -13.55 -55.00
CA VAL A 4 3.62 -12.37 -54.69
C VAL A 4 4.99 -12.53 -55.35
N ARG A 5 5.24 -11.81 -56.45
CA ARG A 5 6.55 -11.76 -57.11
C ARG A 5 7.46 -10.78 -56.39
N ALA A 6 8.19 -11.26 -55.38
CA ALA A 6 9.32 -10.53 -54.84
C ALA A 6 10.52 -10.58 -55.83
N CYS A 7 11.00 -9.40 -56.23
CA CYS A 7 12.32 -9.17 -56.84
C CYS A 7 12.56 -9.86 -58.21
N ARG A 8 11.79 -9.55 -59.26
CA ARG A 8 12.12 -9.92 -60.66
C ARG A 8 12.80 -8.76 -61.40
N GLY A 9 14.09 -8.55 -61.13
CA GLY A 9 14.90 -7.56 -61.85
C GLY A 9 16.26 -7.29 -61.20
N ARG A 10 17.32 -7.86 -61.79
CA ARG A 10 18.75 -7.78 -61.42
C ARG A 10 19.15 -8.47 -60.10
N LEU A 11 20.36 -9.04 -60.12
CA LEU A 11 21.09 -9.69 -59.02
C LEU A 11 21.35 -8.72 -57.84
N LYS A 12 20.31 -8.23 -57.16
CA LYS A 12 20.48 -7.65 -55.83
C LYS A 12 20.60 -8.79 -54.84
N SER A 13 21.64 -8.74 -54.01
CA SER A 13 21.81 -9.62 -52.86
C SER A 13 20.49 -9.70 -52.09
N ARG A 14 20.02 -10.92 -51.80
CA ARG A 14 18.76 -11.15 -51.07
C ARG A 14 18.69 -10.35 -49.76
N LYS A 15 19.84 -10.12 -49.11
CA LYS A 15 19.98 -9.26 -47.93
C LYS A 15 19.52 -7.80 -48.19
N ALA A 16 19.82 -7.25 -49.37
CA ALA A 16 19.41 -5.90 -49.75
C ALA A 16 17.91 -5.82 -50.13
N CYS A 17 17.30 -6.88 -50.66
CA CYS A 17 15.84 -6.90 -50.89
C CYS A 17 15.07 -6.96 -49.55
N PHE A 18 15.59 -7.69 -48.54
CA PHE A 18 14.99 -7.72 -47.19
C PHE A 18 15.14 -6.40 -46.41
N ILE A 19 16.29 -5.72 -46.52
CA ILE A 19 16.49 -4.39 -45.89
C ILE A 19 15.62 -3.31 -46.56
N ALA A 20 15.32 -3.46 -47.86
CA ALA A 20 14.45 -2.53 -48.58
C ALA A 20 12.95 -2.73 -48.28
N ASP A 21 12.56 -3.83 -47.65
CA ASP A 21 11.17 -4.10 -47.30
C ASP A 21 10.79 -3.37 -46.00
N GLN A 22 10.66 -2.05 -46.09
CA GLN A 22 10.23 -1.15 -45.00
C GLN A 22 8.89 -1.56 -44.37
N ARG A 23 8.10 -2.39 -45.06
CA ARG A 23 6.81 -2.88 -44.58
C ARG A 23 6.94 -3.81 -43.37
N GLY A 24 8.03 -4.57 -43.27
CA GLY A 24 8.31 -5.45 -42.12
C GLY A 24 8.73 -4.68 -40.87
N ALA A 25 9.50 -3.60 -41.02
CA ALA A 25 9.85 -2.71 -39.91
C ALA A 25 8.62 -1.97 -39.40
N VAL A 26 7.83 -1.37 -40.28
CA VAL A 26 6.58 -0.67 -39.92
C VAL A 26 5.55 -1.60 -39.25
N ALA A 27 5.51 -2.88 -39.63
CA ALA A 27 4.65 -3.87 -38.99
C ALA A 27 5.06 -4.20 -37.54
N LEU A 28 6.31 -3.95 -37.14
CA LEU A 28 6.81 -4.19 -35.79
C LEU A 28 6.73 -2.94 -34.90
N GLU A 29 6.78 -1.75 -35.50
CA GLU A 29 6.56 -0.48 -34.80
C GLU A 29 5.15 -0.38 -34.21
N LEU A 30 4.12 -0.81 -34.93
CA LEU A 30 2.72 -0.70 -34.48
C LEU A 30 2.45 -1.48 -33.17
N PRO A 31 2.84 -2.77 -33.06
CA PRO A 31 2.77 -3.50 -31.79
C PRO A 31 3.63 -2.90 -30.68
N ALA A 32 4.83 -2.39 -31.01
CA ALA A 32 5.73 -1.79 -30.02
C ALA A 32 5.15 -0.50 -29.42
N VAL A 33 4.63 0.40 -30.26
CA VAL A 33 3.96 1.64 -29.84
C VAL A 33 2.68 1.33 -29.05
N TYR A 34 1.90 0.34 -29.49
CA TYR A 34 0.70 -0.09 -28.77
C TYR A 34 1.03 -0.65 -27.39
N LEU A 35 2.07 -1.49 -27.29
CA LEU A 35 2.54 -2.04 -26.01
C LEU A 35 3.03 -0.91 -25.10
N PHE A 36 3.78 0.05 -25.65
CA PHE A 36 4.24 1.21 -24.89
C PHE A 36 3.07 2.06 -24.36
N LEU A 37 2.05 2.31 -25.17
CA LEU A 37 0.82 3.00 -24.76
C LEU A 37 0.04 2.23 -23.69
N MET A 38 -0.04 0.91 -23.83
CA MET A 38 -0.69 0.06 -22.82
C MET A 38 0.06 0.11 -21.49
N LEU A 39 1.39 -0.06 -21.50
CA LEU A 39 2.19 -0.02 -20.28
C LEU A 39 2.17 1.36 -19.61
N SER A 40 2.20 2.44 -20.39
CA SER A 40 2.20 3.81 -19.85
C SER A 40 0.89 4.15 -19.13
N ILE A 41 -0.22 3.49 -19.45
CA ILE A 41 -1.52 3.67 -18.77
C ILE A 41 -1.70 2.63 -17.65
N LEU A 42 -1.40 1.36 -17.92
CA LEU A 42 -1.69 0.27 -16.98
C LEU A 42 -0.76 0.27 -15.77
N LEU A 43 0.54 0.61 -15.93
CA LEU A 43 1.48 0.60 -14.81
C LEU A 43 1.14 1.66 -13.75
N PRO A 44 0.88 2.95 -14.10
CA PRO A 44 0.44 3.93 -13.10
C PRO A 44 -0.91 3.57 -12.47
N LEU A 45 -1.85 3.02 -13.25
CA LEU A 45 -3.15 2.62 -12.72
C LEU A 45 -3.02 1.48 -11.70
N ALA A 46 -2.16 0.50 -11.97
CA ALA A 46 -1.87 -0.59 -11.06
C ALA A 46 -1.25 -0.07 -9.75
N ASP A 47 -0.31 0.88 -9.82
CA ASP A 47 0.29 1.50 -8.62
C ASP A 47 -0.78 2.16 -7.72
N VAL A 48 -1.70 2.94 -8.30
CA VAL A 48 -2.79 3.58 -7.55
C VAL A 48 -3.73 2.54 -6.93
N ALA A 49 -4.08 1.50 -7.69
CA ALA A 49 -4.95 0.44 -7.20
C ALA A 49 -4.32 -0.30 -6.02
N ILE A 50 -3.05 -0.71 -6.14
CA ILE A 50 -2.31 -1.42 -5.07
C ILE A 50 -2.22 -0.53 -3.82
N ALA A 51 -1.89 0.75 -3.98
CA ALA A 51 -1.84 1.69 -2.88
C ALA A 51 -3.20 1.83 -2.17
N GLY A 52 -4.29 1.93 -2.95
CA GLY A 52 -5.66 2.00 -2.42
C GLY A 52 -6.06 0.73 -1.65
N PHE A 53 -5.72 -0.46 -2.18
CA PHE A 53 -5.99 -1.72 -1.50
C PHE A 53 -5.20 -1.83 -0.19
N GLN A 54 -3.92 -1.49 -0.18
CA GLN A 54 -3.09 -1.53 1.04
C GLN A 54 -3.59 -0.54 2.11
N PHE A 55 -4.02 0.65 1.69
CA PHE A 55 -4.56 1.65 2.61
C PHE A 55 -5.89 1.18 3.23
N THR A 56 -6.80 0.68 2.40
CA THR A 56 -8.12 0.22 2.88
C THR A 56 -8.01 -1.03 3.74
N SER A 57 -7.14 -1.99 3.39
CA SER A 57 -6.89 -3.18 4.20
C SER A 57 -6.30 -2.83 5.56
N ALA A 58 -5.35 -1.90 5.63
CA ALA A 58 -4.80 -1.43 6.90
C ALA A 58 -5.84 -0.71 7.76
N ARG A 59 -6.68 0.14 7.14
CA ARG A 59 -7.80 0.81 7.83
C ARG A 59 -8.82 -0.19 8.37
N GLN A 60 -9.10 -1.25 7.62
CA GLN A 60 -9.97 -2.34 8.06
C GLN A 60 -9.34 -3.11 9.23
N ALA A 61 -8.05 -3.43 9.15
CA ALA A 61 -7.32 -4.12 10.23
C ALA A 61 -7.33 -3.32 11.53
N LEU A 62 -7.09 -2.00 11.48
CA LEU A 62 -7.21 -1.10 12.63
C LEU A 62 -8.58 -1.14 13.29
N ARG A 63 -9.65 -1.17 12.49
CA ARG A 63 -11.03 -1.26 13.00
C ARG A 63 -11.33 -2.63 13.58
N ASN A 64 -10.92 -3.70 12.91
CA ASN A 64 -11.08 -5.07 13.41
C ASN A 64 -10.36 -5.26 14.75
N PHE A 65 -9.20 -4.61 14.94
CA PHE A 65 -8.51 -4.57 16.22
C PHE A 65 -9.31 -3.81 17.29
N GLY A 66 -9.92 -2.67 16.96
CA GLY A 66 -10.82 -1.96 17.87
C GLY A 66 -12.00 -2.83 18.31
N TYR A 67 -12.62 -3.53 17.35
CA TYR A 67 -13.69 -4.50 17.64
C TYR A 67 -13.22 -5.66 18.52
N SER A 68 -12.00 -6.18 18.32
CA SER A 68 -11.48 -7.28 19.14
C SER A 68 -11.25 -6.85 20.59
N ILE A 69 -10.88 -5.60 20.82
CA ILE A 69 -10.77 -5.00 22.16
C ILE A 69 -12.16 -4.82 22.79
N GLN A 70 -13.15 -4.33 22.03
CA GLN A 70 -14.50 -4.08 22.56
C GLN A 70 -15.26 -5.35 22.92
N TYR A 71 -15.22 -6.37 22.05
CA TYR A 71 -16.03 -7.59 22.23
C TYR A 71 -15.31 -8.70 22.97
N THR A 72 -13.99 -8.65 23.03
CA THR A 72 -13.19 -9.60 23.80
C THR A 72 -12.11 -8.81 24.54
N PRO A 73 -12.49 -7.99 25.53
CA PRO A 73 -11.51 -7.22 26.28
C PRO A 73 -10.51 -8.18 26.96
N PRO A 74 -9.22 -7.80 27.03
CA PRO A 74 -8.30 -8.39 27.99
C PRO A 74 -8.82 -8.23 29.43
N ASP A 75 -8.19 -8.91 30.40
CA ASP A 75 -8.53 -8.84 31.83
C ASP A 75 -8.60 -7.39 32.35
N ASP A 76 -9.11 -7.18 33.56
CA ASP A 76 -9.51 -5.85 34.07
C ASP A 76 -8.49 -4.72 33.84
N VAL A 77 -8.88 -3.73 33.01
CA VAL A 77 -8.05 -2.57 32.63
C VAL A 77 -7.74 -1.64 33.82
N THR A 78 -8.49 -1.78 34.92
CA THR A 78 -8.36 -0.93 36.11
C THR A 78 -7.26 -1.37 37.08
N VAL A 79 -6.78 -2.61 36.96
CA VAL A 79 -5.79 -3.18 37.89
C VAL A 79 -4.36 -2.96 37.39
N ASP A 80 -4.12 -3.14 36.09
CA ASP A 80 -2.81 -2.89 35.50
C ASP A 80 -2.93 -2.52 34.01
N THR A 81 -2.76 -1.23 33.73
CA THR A 81 -2.87 -0.66 32.38
C THR A 81 -1.74 -1.11 31.46
N THR A 82 -0.59 -1.53 32.01
CA THR A 82 0.59 -1.93 31.24
C THR A 82 0.45 -3.37 30.73
N SER A 83 0.03 -4.29 31.61
CA SER A 83 -0.28 -5.66 31.19
C SER A 83 -1.48 -5.70 30.25
N TRP A 84 -2.49 -4.86 30.48
CA TRP A 84 -3.62 -4.70 29.56
C TRP A 84 -3.18 -4.27 28.16
N ALA A 85 -2.35 -3.23 28.06
CA ALA A 85 -1.82 -2.76 26.77
C ALA A 85 -1.04 -3.87 26.04
N THR A 86 -0.26 -4.64 26.78
CA THR A 86 0.53 -5.75 26.23
C THR A 86 -0.37 -6.88 25.72
N ALA A 87 -1.40 -7.25 26.48
CA ALA A 87 -2.39 -8.26 26.10
C ALA A 87 -3.26 -7.80 24.92
N ALA A 88 -3.61 -6.52 24.84
CA ALA A 88 -4.29 -5.93 23.70
C ALA A 88 -3.40 -6.00 22.45
N LEU A 89 -2.14 -5.58 22.54
CA LEU A 89 -1.18 -5.65 21.43
C LEU A 89 -0.96 -7.08 20.92
N ALA A 90 -1.03 -8.09 21.80
CA ALA A 90 -0.94 -9.50 21.38
C ALA A 90 -2.08 -9.94 20.44
N LYS A 91 -3.21 -9.21 20.41
CA LYS A 91 -4.33 -9.45 19.48
C LYS A 91 -4.16 -8.78 18.12
N ALA A 92 -3.13 -7.96 17.94
CA ALA A 92 -2.87 -7.28 16.68
C ALA A 92 -2.47 -8.31 15.60
N ASP A 93 -2.89 -8.05 14.36
CA ASP A 93 -2.43 -8.85 13.22
C ASP A 93 -0.95 -8.52 12.95
N SER A 94 -0.13 -9.57 12.88
CA SER A 94 1.29 -9.49 12.48
C SER A 94 1.54 -8.73 11.17
N LYS A 95 0.57 -8.70 10.25
CA LYS A 95 0.68 -7.99 8.96
C LYS A 95 0.52 -6.47 9.09
N TYR A 96 -0.19 -6.00 10.11
CA TYR A 96 -0.43 -4.59 10.37
C TYR A 96 -0.06 -4.29 11.82
N PRO A 97 1.25 -4.22 12.14
CA PRO A 97 1.69 -4.01 13.50
C PRO A 97 1.12 -2.68 14.02
N ILE A 98 0.61 -2.74 15.25
CA ILE A 98 0.11 -1.59 15.97
C ILE A 98 1.29 -0.97 16.73
N SER A 99 1.50 0.32 16.51
CA SER A 99 2.52 1.15 17.16
C SER A 99 1.86 2.23 18.03
N ASP A 100 2.63 2.83 18.94
CA ASP A 100 2.20 3.96 19.79
C ASP A 100 0.88 3.75 20.52
N PHE A 101 0.65 2.52 21.01
CA PHE A 101 -0.55 2.19 21.78
C PHE A 101 -0.49 2.92 23.14
N ARG A 102 -1.45 3.82 23.36
CA ARG A 102 -1.56 4.61 24.58
C ARG A 102 -2.97 4.54 25.13
N LEU A 103 -3.09 4.19 26.41
CA LEU A 103 -4.31 4.40 27.18
C LEU A 103 -4.23 5.78 27.82
N VAL A 104 -5.34 6.49 27.83
CA VAL A 104 -5.43 7.78 28.49
C VAL A 104 -6.44 7.73 29.60
N CYS A 105 -5.99 8.19 30.76
CA CYS A 105 -6.71 8.20 32.02
C CYS A 105 -7.19 9.63 32.32
N GLY A 106 -8.49 9.76 32.63
CA GLY A 106 -9.10 11.05 32.98
C GLY A 106 -9.25 12.06 31.82
N ASP A 107 -9.39 13.33 32.18
CA ASP A 107 -9.70 14.44 31.26
C ASP A 107 -8.46 15.26 30.85
N SER A 108 -7.30 14.94 31.41
CA SER A 108 -6.05 15.67 31.23
C SER A 108 -5.25 15.24 29.99
N ASN A 109 -5.80 14.35 29.17
CA ASN A 109 -5.14 13.72 28.02
C ASN A 109 -3.78 13.05 28.34
N LEU A 110 -3.54 12.66 29.59
CA LEU A 110 -2.29 12.06 30.02
C LEU A 110 -2.32 10.53 29.87
N PRO A 111 -1.20 9.90 29.47
CA PRO A 111 -1.13 8.45 29.43
C PRO A 111 -1.36 7.88 30.84
N CYS A 112 -2.06 6.74 30.90
CA CYS A 112 -2.22 6.00 32.14
C CYS A 112 -0.85 5.55 32.65
N SER A 113 -0.61 5.75 33.95
CA SER A 113 0.63 5.38 34.63
C SER A 113 0.30 4.95 36.05
N ALA A 114 1.24 4.26 36.72
CA ALA A 114 1.11 3.88 38.13
C ALA A 114 0.93 5.07 39.10
N SER A 115 1.10 6.30 38.61
CA SER A 115 0.88 7.55 39.34
C SER A 115 -0.47 8.22 39.04
N ASN A 116 -1.26 7.68 38.10
CA ASN A 116 -2.57 8.17 37.69
C ASN A 116 -3.61 7.04 37.79
N ASP A 117 -4.17 6.84 38.97
CA ASP A 117 -5.24 5.85 39.24
C ASP A 117 -6.64 6.29 38.73
N VAL A 118 -6.70 7.29 37.85
CA VAL A 118 -7.96 7.72 37.26
C VAL A 118 -8.40 6.66 36.25
N LYS A 119 -9.69 6.31 36.25
CA LYS A 119 -10.25 5.30 35.34
C LYS A 119 -9.87 5.61 33.88
N PRO A 120 -9.40 4.61 33.10
CA PRO A 120 -9.08 4.79 31.69
C PRO A 120 -10.35 5.16 30.90
N ARG A 121 -10.24 6.21 30.06
CA ARG A 121 -11.38 6.80 29.34
C ARG A 121 -11.33 6.50 27.85
N TYR A 122 -10.14 6.57 27.26
CA TYR A 122 -9.95 6.28 25.84
C TYR A 122 -8.60 5.61 25.59
N TYR A 123 -8.54 4.87 24.50
CA TYR A 123 -7.31 4.29 23.98
C TYR A 123 -7.07 4.80 22.57
N SER A 124 -5.81 4.93 22.20
CA SER A 124 -5.42 5.34 20.86
C SER A 124 -4.16 4.64 20.43
N TYR A 125 -4.05 4.42 19.13
CA TYR A 125 -2.97 3.67 18.56
C TYR A 125 -2.76 4.06 17.10
N THR A 126 -1.59 3.71 16.58
CA THR A 126 -1.21 3.96 15.19
C THR A 126 -0.87 2.65 14.50
N THR A 127 -0.96 2.61 13.18
CA THR A 127 -0.30 1.59 12.39
C THR A 127 0.40 2.25 11.22
N THR A 128 1.48 1.64 10.77
CA THR A 128 2.27 2.14 9.65
C THR A 128 2.10 1.23 8.45
N VAL A 129 1.82 1.81 7.29
CA VAL A 129 1.74 1.10 6.01
C VAL A 129 2.83 1.63 5.11
N THR A 130 3.60 0.75 4.50
CA THR A 130 4.64 1.13 3.54
C THR A 130 4.20 0.76 2.13
N LEU A 131 4.08 1.78 1.28
CA LEU A 131 3.78 1.60 -0.14
C LEU A 131 5.06 1.33 -0.93
N THR A 132 4.97 0.50 -1.95
CA THR A 132 6.08 0.22 -2.88
C THR A 132 5.63 0.42 -4.34
N PRO A 133 5.35 1.66 -4.77
CA PRO A 133 4.95 1.96 -6.14
C PRO A 133 6.10 1.78 -7.13
N ILE A 134 5.79 1.34 -8.35
CA ILE A 134 6.77 1.03 -9.41
C ILE A 134 7.11 2.30 -10.21
N VAL A 135 6.10 3.05 -10.63
CA VAL A 135 6.20 4.21 -11.53
C VAL A 135 5.87 5.51 -10.80
N LEU A 136 4.82 5.52 -9.97
CA LEU A 136 4.30 6.73 -9.32
C LEU A 136 5.01 7.10 -8.02
N ARG A 137 6.25 6.66 -7.80
CA ARG A 137 6.99 6.89 -6.56
C ARG A 137 7.14 8.37 -6.21
N SER A 138 7.44 9.23 -7.19
CA SER A 138 7.59 10.67 -6.96
C SER A 138 6.30 11.40 -6.59
N VAL A 139 5.13 10.80 -6.88
CA VAL A 139 3.81 11.40 -6.61
C VAL A 139 3.22 10.82 -5.33
N LEU A 140 3.22 9.49 -5.23
CA LEU A 140 2.64 8.76 -4.10
C LEU A 140 3.55 8.79 -2.87
N CYS A 141 4.85 8.97 -3.02
CA CYS A 141 5.80 8.94 -1.90
C CYS A 141 6.34 10.32 -1.51
N THR A 142 5.44 11.30 -1.42
CA THR A 142 5.75 12.69 -1.06
C THR A 142 5.59 12.97 0.43
N SER A 143 5.80 11.98 1.31
CA SER A 143 5.70 12.21 2.75
C SER A 143 6.80 13.19 3.22
N GLY A 144 6.42 14.21 4.01
CA GLY A 144 7.32 15.26 4.51
C GLY A 144 8.31 14.79 5.59
N THR A 145 8.38 13.48 5.85
CA THR A 145 9.31 12.83 6.78
C THR A 145 10.17 11.88 5.95
N GLY A 146 11.46 11.73 6.27
CA GLY A 146 12.48 11.11 5.39
C GLY A 146 12.24 9.68 4.86
N ASN A 147 11.09 9.05 5.15
CA ASN A 147 10.61 7.79 4.57
C ASN A 147 9.43 8.05 3.63
N GLY A 148 9.73 8.42 2.39
CA GLY A 148 8.76 8.95 1.42
C GLY A 148 7.48 8.12 1.22
N CYS A 149 7.51 6.79 1.40
CA CYS A 149 6.38 5.90 1.08
C CYS A 149 5.66 5.29 2.30
N THR A 150 5.98 5.73 3.53
CA THR A 150 5.36 5.17 4.74
C THR A 150 4.29 6.13 5.28
N PHE A 151 3.09 5.61 5.49
CA PHE A 151 1.93 6.35 5.98
C PHE A 151 1.52 5.83 7.35
N THR A 152 1.37 6.76 8.30
CA THR A 152 0.91 6.44 9.64
C THR A 152 -0.58 6.73 9.74
N LEU A 153 -1.36 5.72 10.10
CA LEU A 153 -2.79 5.82 10.33
C LEU A 153 -3.06 5.81 11.82
N SER A 154 -3.75 6.84 12.33
CA SER A 154 -4.18 6.89 13.72
C SER A 154 -5.62 6.42 13.91
N TYR A 155 -5.86 5.78 15.04
CA TYR A 155 -7.18 5.42 15.53
C TYR A 155 -7.30 5.72 17.02
N SER A 156 -8.49 6.10 17.46
CA SER A 156 -8.80 6.38 18.85
C SER A 156 -10.26 6.04 19.13
N GLU A 157 -10.52 5.43 20.28
CA GLU A 157 -11.86 5.05 20.69
C GLU A 157 -12.02 5.14 22.21
N GLN A 158 -13.25 5.34 22.68
CA GLN A 158 -13.58 5.39 24.10
C GLN A 158 -13.94 4.00 24.62
N PHE A 159 -13.66 3.75 25.90
CA PHE A 159 -14.21 2.59 26.58
C PHE A 159 -15.72 2.80 26.80
N GLN A 160 -16.53 1.77 26.54
CA GLN A 160 -17.97 1.78 26.84
C GLN A 160 -18.25 1.57 28.33
#